data_AF-A0A0R1TRZ1-F1
#
_entry.id   AF-A0A0R1TRZ1-F1
#
_cell.length_a   1.000
_cell.length_b   1.000
_cell.length_c   1.000
_cell.angle_alpha   90.00
_cell.angle_beta   90.00
_cell.angle_gamma   90.00
#
_symmetry.space_group_name_H-M   'P 1'
#
loop_
_entity.id
_entity.type
_entity.pdbx_description
1 polymer ?
#
loop_
_entity_poly.entity_id
_entity_poly.type
_entity_poly.pdbx_seq_one_letter_code
_entity_poly.pdbx_strand_id
1 'polypeptide(L)'
;MLLNIIAAIITVFKEPRDITATWAWLLVLNLLPVIGFGIYLLVGKKISKEKMFDLKMQKRLGLDQLVELQKEQWKEEELLPEGLRTHEVRQTVHLLLETDHAILTKNNQVDVYIDGHDKFAQLITDIEHAKHHVHLEYYSFFSDRIGHKILKSLEDAAKRGVKVRIIYDSMGSRGQARDFFNKLEALGGEAQPFFAYKKALIHSPRINYREHRKLAIIDGKIGYIGGFNIGDQYLSRTEKFGYWRDTHLRVVGNAVISMQSRFLMDWNATIKNVKGKEPVKYSETYFPLQRQKGNIGIQIVSSGPDSEVEAIKKGYLKLISRANDYIYIQTPYLIPDDSVLEALVVAAKSGVDVKIMIPCMPDHAFVYRATEYYAKYLVSKGVEVYKYDAGFIHAKTFVVDSQLSSVGSANVDFRSFKLNFEANAFCYDRTLAKKLKGLFEADLDKCTKLTPEYFDKQSSWRKFKQYFSRLLSPIL
;
A
#
# COMPACT_ATOMS: atom_id res chain seq x y z
N MET A 1 23.23 -5.05 36.81
CA MET A 1 23.26 -3.84 35.95
C MET A 1 24.25 -3.98 34.79
N LEU A 2 25.55 -4.18 35.05
CA LEU A 2 26.58 -4.32 34.00
C LEU A 2 26.28 -5.44 32.98
N LEU A 3 25.83 -6.61 33.46
CA LEU A 3 25.46 -7.75 32.60
C LEU A 3 24.28 -7.43 31.66
N ASN A 4 23.30 -6.67 32.14
CA ASN A 4 22.16 -6.22 31.32
C ASN A 4 22.59 -5.21 30.26
N ILE A 5 23.50 -4.29 30.60
CA ILE A 5 24.07 -3.32 29.65
C ILE A 5 24.83 -4.06 28.55
N ILE A 6 25.70 -5.00 28.90
CA ILE A 6 26.47 -5.81 27.94
C ILE A 6 25.52 -6.64 27.06
N ALA A 7 24.51 -7.30 27.65
CA ALA A 7 23.52 -8.05 26.91
C ALA A 7 22.68 -7.17 25.97
N ALA A 8 22.29 -5.97 26.40
CA ALA A 8 21.57 -5.00 25.58
C ALA A 8 22.42 -4.52 24.41
N ILE A 9 23.70 -4.21 24.64
CA ILE A 9 24.65 -3.83 23.57
C ILE A 9 24.79 -4.98 22.57
N ILE A 10 25.11 -6.19 23.02
CA ILE A 10 25.24 -7.36 22.13
C ILE A 10 23.94 -7.58 21.33
N THR A 11 22.79 -7.46 21.99
CA THR A 11 21.48 -7.69 21.37
C THR A 11 21.11 -6.61 20.34
N VAL A 12 21.41 -5.34 20.64
CA VAL A 12 21.06 -4.23 19.76
C VAL A 12 21.99 -4.14 18.55
N PHE A 13 23.29 -4.36 18.74
CA PHE A 13 24.32 -4.25 17.70
C PHE A 13 24.46 -5.52 16.84
N LYS A 14 23.82 -6.63 17.19
CA LYS A 14 23.80 -7.85 16.36
C LYS A 14 23.07 -7.68 15.03
N GLU A 15 22.19 -6.69 14.91
CA GLU A 15 21.46 -6.38 13.67
C GLU A 15 21.66 -4.91 13.27
N PRO A 16 21.97 -4.60 11.99
CA PRO A 16 22.04 -3.23 11.53
C PRO A 16 20.67 -2.54 11.66
N ARG A 17 20.65 -1.40 12.33
CA ARG A 17 19.46 -0.58 12.60
C ARG A 17 19.81 0.88 12.41
N ASP A 18 18.77 1.69 12.18
CA ASP A 18 18.90 3.14 12.27
C ASP A 18 19.47 3.52 13.65
N ILE A 19 20.39 4.49 13.68
CA ILE A 19 21.08 4.93 14.88
C ILE A 19 20.07 5.34 15.96
N THR A 20 18.98 6.00 15.57
CA THR A 20 17.90 6.43 16.46
C THR A 20 17.21 5.23 17.12
N ALA A 21 16.92 4.18 16.34
CA ALA A 21 16.31 2.97 16.86
C ALA A 21 17.27 2.19 17.79
N THR A 22 18.56 2.18 17.48
CA THR A 22 19.61 1.62 18.35
C THR A 22 19.62 2.31 19.71
N TRP A 23 19.66 3.64 19.74
CA TRP A 23 19.61 4.41 20.98
C TRP A 23 18.31 4.19 21.76
N ALA A 24 17.16 4.19 21.07
CA ALA A 24 15.87 3.93 21.70
C ALA A 24 15.83 2.56 22.39
N TRP A 25 16.30 1.50 21.73
CA TRP A 25 16.35 0.18 22.34
C TRP A 25 17.36 0.06 23.46
N LEU A 26 18.52 0.69 23.34
CA LEU A 26 19.47 0.77 24.46
C LEU A 26 18.81 1.45 25.66
N LEU A 27 18.11 2.55 25.46
CA LEU A 27 17.47 3.30 26.54
C LEU A 27 16.33 2.47 27.20
N VAL A 28 15.47 1.83 26.40
CA VAL A 28 14.39 0.96 26.91
C VAL A 28 14.93 -0.25 27.66
N LEU A 29 15.95 -0.93 27.12
CA LEU A 29 16.54 -2.13 27.75
C LEU A 29 17.29 -1.80 29.05
N ASN A 30 17.85 -0.59 29.16
CA ASN A 30 18.56 -0.14 30.35
C ASN A 30 17.63 0.43 31.43
N LEU A 31 16.65 1.26 31.06
CA LEU A 31 15.74 1.91 32.03
C LEU A 31 14.65 0.98 32.56
N LEU A 32 14.24 -0.02 31.77
CA LEU A 32 13.22 -0.99 32.15
C LEU A 32 13.78 -2.42 32.02
N PRO A 33 14.67 -2.86 32.93
CA PRO A 33 15.18 -4.24 32.89
C PRO A 33 14.03 -5.25 32.95
N VAL A 34 14.17 -6.38 32.27
CA VAL A 34 13.14 -7.44 32.12
C VAL A 34 11.92 -7.00 31.28
N ILE A 35 11.23 -5.90 31.63
CA ILE A 35 10.07 -5.39 30.88
C ILE A 35 10.49 -4.93 29.48
N GLY A 36 11.53 -4.11 29.39
CA GLY A 36 12.11 -3.65 28.13
C GLY A 36 12.62 -4.79 27.27
N PHE A 37 13.14 -5.86 27.89
CA PHE A 37 13.52 -7.08 27.17
C PHE A 37 12.30 -7.81 26.61
N GLY A 38 11.21 -7.93 27.39
CA GLY A 38 9.92 -8.43 26.91
C GLY A 38 9.39 -7.61 25.73
N ILE A 39 9.40 -6.28 25.83
CA ILE A 39 8.99 -5.36 24.75
C ILE A 39 9.90 -5.55 23.52
N TYR A 40 11.21 -5.69 23.71
CA TYR A 40 12.16 -5.94 22.61
C TYR A 40 11.88 -7.25 21.88
N LEU A 41 11.57 -8.33 22.61
CA LEU A 41 11.22 -9.62 21.99
C LEU A 41 9.93 -9.54 21.17
N LEU A 42 8.98 -8.71 21.59
CA LEU A 42 7.70 -8.52 20.91
C LEU A 42 7.79 -7.57 19.71
N VAL A 43 8.55 -6.48 19.80
CA VAL A 43 8.49 -5.35 18.83
C VAL A 43 9.85 -5.05 18.19
N GLY A 44 10.96 -5.28 18.88
CA GLY A 44 12.30 -4.83 18.46
C GLY A 44 13.07 -5.76 17.54
N LYS A 45 12.74 -7.06 17.56
CA LYS A 45 13.40 -8.08 16.73
C LYS A 45 12.94 -7.93 15.27
N LYS A 46 13.85 -7.94 14.29
CA LYS A 46 13.48 -7.92 12.85
C LYS A 46 13.10 -9.33 12.37
N ILE A 47 12.49 -9.46 11.18
CA ILE A 47 12.34 -10.76 10.50
C ILE A 47 13.73 -11.40 10.33
N SER A 48 13.84 -12.72 10.55
CA SER A 48 15.11 -13.43 10.36
C SER A 48 15.58 -13.35 8.91
N LYS A 49 16.90 -13.15 8.72
CA LYS A 49 17.54 -13.04 7.40
C LYS A 49 17.16 -14.20 6.45
N GLU A 50 17.03 -15.41 6.97
CA GLU A 50 16.61 -16.60 6.19
C GLU A 50 15.20 -16.46 5.59
N LYS A 51 14.24 -15.89 6.32
CA LYS A 51 12.87 -15.68 5.83
C LYS A 51 12.78 -14.54 4.82
N MET A 52 13.59 -13.50 5.03
CA MET A 52 13.70 -12.39 4.09
C MET A 52 14.43 -12.82 2.81
N PHE A 53 15.42 -13.70 2.92
CA PHE A 53 16.11 -14.32 1.79
C PHE A 53 15.16 -15.19 0.97
N ASP A 54 14.30 -15.97 1.61
CA ASP A 54 13.27 -16.76 0.93
C ASP A 54 12.25 -15.91 0.15
N LEU A 55 11.91 -14.71 0.66
CA LEU A 55 11.04 -13.76 -0.03
C LEU A 55 11.74 -13.05 -1.19
N LYS A 56 13.01 -12.67 -1.00
CA LYS A 56 13.86 -12.04 -2.02
C LYS A 56 14.22 -12.97 -3.18
N MET A 57 14.35 -14.28 -2.91
CA MET A 57 14.77 -15.28 -3.90
C MET A 57 13.65 -15.84 -4.77
N GLN A 58 12.39 -15.47 -4.51
CA GLN A 58 11.32 -15.80 -5.44
C GLN A 58 11.47 -14.96 -6.70
N LYS A 59 12.01 -15.57 -7.77
CA LYS A 59 12.02 -14.98 -9.12
C LYS A 59 10.63 -14.45 -9.45
N ARG A 60 10.54 -13.23 -10.00
CA ARG A 60 9.27 -12.64 -10.44
C ARG A 60 8.72 -13.53 -11.55
N LEU A 61 7.69 -14.31 -11.21
CA LEU A 61 7.10 -15.30 -12.10
C LEU A 61 6.63 -14.63 -13.39
N GLY A 62 7.38 -14.86 -14.48
CA GLY A 62 7.01 -14.44 -15.83
C GLY A 62 7.45 -13.06 -16.28
N LEU A 63 8.21 -12.30 -15.47
CA LEU A 63 8.59 -10.92 -15.82
C LEU A 63 10.10 -10.70 -16.01
N ASP A 64 10.97 -11.60 -15.53
CA ASP A 64 12.42 -11.37 -15.54
C ASP A 64 12.96 -11.03 -16.94
N GLN A 65 12.51 -11.74 -17.98
CA GLN A 65 12.91 -11.46 -19.37
C GLN A 65 12.42 -10.09 -19.87
N LEU A 66 11.21 -9.67 -19.48
CA LEU A 66 10.66 -8.37 -19.85
C LEU A 66 11.38 -7.22 -19.15
N VAL A 67 11.82 -7.44 -17.91
CA VAL A 67 12.64 -6.48 -17.16
C VAL A 67 13.96 -6.23 -17.87
N GLU A 68 14.69 -7.30 -18.19
CA GLU A 68 15.98 -7.18 -18.87
C GLU A 68 15.84 -6.58 -20.27
N LEU A 69 14.83 -6.99 -21.04
CA LEU A 69 14.52 -6.40 -22.34
C LEU A 69 14.25 -4.89 -22.24
N GLN A 70 13.47 -4.44 -21.25
CA GLN A 70 13.23 -3.00 -21.04
C GLN A 70 14.49 -2.28 -20.53
N LYS A 71 15.39 -2.93 -19.80
CA LYS A 71 16.68 -2.30 -19.44
C LYS A 71 17.58 -2.11 -20.65
N GLU A 72 17.56 -3.05 -21.60
CA GLU A 72 18.30 -2.96 -22.86
C GLU A 72 17.71 -1.87 -23.76
N GLN A 73 16.40 -1.93 -24.05
CA GLN A 73 15.70 -0.93 -24.87
C GLN A 73 15.77 0.50 -24.29
N TRP A 74 16.01 0.64 -22.98
CA TRP A 74 16.24 1.93 -22.35
C TRP A 74 17.53 2.59 -22.84
N LYS A 75 18.59 1.79 -23.02
CA LYS A 75 19.88 2.27 -23.54
C LYS A 75 19.77 2.75 -24.99
N GLU A 76 18.76 2.27 -25.71
CA GLU A 76 18.50 2.57 -27.13
C GLU A 76 17.45 3.69 -27.34
N GLU A 77 16.94 4.29 -26.25
CA GLU A 77 15.95 5.39 -26.22
C GLU A 77 14.52 5.08 -26.74
N GLU A 78 14.20 3.83 -27.10
CA GLU A 78 12.97 3.47 -27.84
C GLU A 78 11.69 3.31 -27.00
N LEU A 79 11.77 3.29 -25.67
CA LEU A 79 10.69 2.71 -24.83
C LEU A 79 9.39 3.51 -24.71
N LEU A 80 9.42 4.84 -24.87
CA LEU A 80 8.27 5.67 -24.55
C LEU A 80 7.47 6.09 -25.79
N PRO A 81 6.12 5.98 -25.74
CA PRO A 81 5.25 6.59 -26.75
C PRO A 81 5.57 8.08 -26.90
N GLU A 82 5.46 8.63 -28.10
CA GLU A 82 5.80 10.04 -28.38
C GLU A 82 5.18 11.04 -27.39
N GLY A 83 3.94 10.81 -26.96
CA GLY A 83 3.23 11.67 -26.00
C GLY A 83 3.70 11.59 -24.53
N LEU A 84 4.58 10.64 -24.18
CA LEU A 84 5.12 10.42 -22.83
C LEU A 84 6.65 10.57 -22.78
N ARG A 85 7.28 11.11 -23.83
CA ARG A 85 8.73 11.30 -23.94
C ARG A 85 9.28 12.46 -23.11
N THR A 86 8.51 13.06 -22.20
CA THR A 86 9.05 14.11 -21.32
C THR A 86 10.20 13.51 -20.50
N HIS A 87 11.25 14.30 -20.30
CA HIS A 87 12.46 13.85 -19.63
C HIS A 87 12.17 13.38 -18.18
N GLU A 88 11.13 13.95 -17.57
CA GLU A 88 10.67 13.67 -16.22
C GLU A 88 10.00 12.29 -16.12
N VAL A 89 9.08 11.99 -17.04
CA VAL A 89 8.41 10.68 -17.13
C VAL A 89 9.44 9.59 -17.38
N ARG A 90 10.38 9.85 -18.31
CA ARG A 90 11.54 9.00 -18.60
C ARG A 90 12.27 8.58 -17.34
N GLN A 91 12.79 9.54 -16.59
CA GLN A 91 13.61 9.24 -15.42
C GLN A 91 12.82 8.53 -14.31
N THR A 92 11.52 8.81 -14.19
CA THR A 92 10.66 8.13 -13.21
C THR A 92 10.46 6.67 -13.59
N VAL A 93 10.20 6.39 -14.87
CA VAL A 93 10.05 5.02 -15.37
C VAL A 93 11.32 4.21 -15.12
N HIS A 94 12.47 4.78 -15.47
CA HIS A 94 13.76 4.11 -15.28
C HIS A 94 14.09 3.89 -13.81
N LEU A 95 13.84 4.88 -12.94
CA LEU A 95 14.02 4.72 -11.49
C LEU A 95 13.22 3.53 -10.96
N LEU A 96 11.95 3.39 -11.33
CA LEU A 96 11.09 2.31 -10.85
C LEU A 96 11.45 0.95 -11.48
N LEU A 97 11.95 0.96 -12.71
CA LEU A 97 12.52 -0.23 -13.35
C LEU A 97 13.78 -0.71 -12.61
N GLU A 98 14.68 0.20 -12.21
CA GLU A 98 15.90 -0.17 -11.49
C GLU A 98 15.65 -0.53 -10.01
N THR A 99 14.69 0.13 -9.36
CA THR A 99 14.49 -0.03 -7.92
C THR A 99 13.55 -1.17 -7.55
N ASP A 100 12.57 -1.48 -8.39
CA ASP A 100 11.60 -2.55 -8.14
C ASP A 100 11.49 -3.53 -9.30
N HIS A 101 12.23 -3.39 -10.39
CA HIS A 101 11.98 -4.16 -11.62
C HIS A 101 10.52 -4.00 -12.09
N ALA A 102 9.95 -2.82 -11.87
CA ALA A 102 8.59 -2.51 -12.30
C ALA A 102 8.62 -2.22 -13.80
N ILE A 103 8.13 -3.15 -14.61
CA ILE A 103 8.07 -2.96 -16.06
C ILE A 103 7.01 -1.92 -16.44
N LEU A 104 7.33 -1.08 -17.43
CA LEU A 104 6.36 -0.19 -18.04
C LEU A 104 5.44 -1.00 -18.94
N THR A 105 4.16 -1.03 -18.61
CA THR A 105 3.14 -1.66 -19.43
C THR A 105 2.36 -0.62 -20.22
N LYS A 106 1.96 -0.99 -21.44
CA LYS A 106 1.09 -0.23 -22.34
C LYS A 106 -0.20 -1.00 -22.59
N ASN A 107 -1.13 -0.41 -23.32
CA ASN A 107 -2.43 -1.01 -23.61
C ASN A 107 -3.20 -1.30 -22.31
N ASN A 108 -3.35 -0.26 -21.49
CA ASN A 108 -4.20 -0.28 -20.31
C ASN A 108 -5.37 0.69 -20.46
N GLN A 109 -6.56 0.20 -20.13
CA GLN A 109 -7.74 1.00 -19.83
C GLN A 109 -7.94 1.04 -18.32
N VAL A 110 -8.24 2.21 -17.76
CA VAL A 110 -8.41 2.43 -16.33
C VAL A 110 -9.75 3.06 -16.03
N ASP A 111 -10.54 2.41 -15.19
CA ASP A 111 -11.73 2.97 -14.56
C ASP A 111 -11.39 3.35 -13.11
N VAL A 112 -11.87 4.51 -12.66
CA VAL A 112 -11.61 5.03 -11.31
C VAL A 112 -12.89 4.92 -10.49
N TYR A 113 -12.81 4.26 -9.34
CA TYR A 113 -13.88 4.16 -8.37
C TYR A 113 -13.56 5.01 -7.15
N ILE A 114 -14.53 5.83 -6.74
CA ILE A 114 -14.44 6.69 -5.56
C ILE A 114 -15.38 6.28 -4.43
N ASP A 115 -16.32 5.39 -4.75
CA ASP A 115 -17.38 4.89 -3.87
C ASP A 115 -17.33 3.35 -3.84
N GLY A 116 -17.54 2.77 -2.66
CA GLY A 116 -17.47 1.33 -2.47
C GLY A 116 -18.62 0.57 -3.14
N HIS A 117 -19.81 1.15 -3.26
CA HIS A 117 -20.97 0.50 -3.87
C HIS A 117 -20.67 0.16 -5.34
N ASP A 118 -20.22 1.14 -6.10
CA ASP A 118 -19.86 0.96 -7.51
C ASP A 118 -18.68 0.01 -7.66
N LYS A 119 -17.65 0.16 -6.81
CA LYS A 119 -16.45 -0.69 -6.83
C LYS A 119 -16.79 -2.15 -6.60
N PHE A 120 -17.54 -2.46 -5.54
CA PHE A 120 -17.85 -3.85 -5.20
C PHE A 120 -18.90 -4.45 -6.13
N ALA A 121 -19.85 -3.65 -6.64
CA ALA A 121 -20.78 -4.10 -7.66
C ALA A 121 -20.02 -4.57 -8.91
N GLN A 122 -19.12 -3.75 -9.45
CA GLN A 122 -18.34 -4.16 -10.62
C GLN A 122 -17.41 -5.34 -10.32
N LEU A 123 -16.75 -5.38 -9.15
CA LEU A 123 -15.88 -6.50 -8.78
C LEU A 123 -16.66 -7.82 -8.75
N ILE A 124 -17.87 -7.83 -8.18
CA ILE A 124 -18.74 -9.01 -8.17
C ILE A 124 -19.11 -9.43 -9.60
N THR A 125 -19.51 -8.48 -10.45
CA THR A 125 -19.80 -8.76 -11.85
C THR A 125 -18.59 -9.38 -12.58
N ASP A 126 -17.39 -8.85 -12.38
CA ASP A 126 -16.19 -9.39 -13.01
C ASP A 126 -15.86 -10.81 -12.50
N ILE A 127 -16.08 -11.10 -11.21
CA ILE A 127 -15.94 -12.45 -10.62
C ILE A 127 -16.97 -13.42 -11.20
N GLU A 128 -18.21 -12.99 -11.39
CA GLU A 128 -19.28 -13.80 -11.98
C GLU A 128 -18.97 -14.18 -13.44
N HIS A 129 -18.27 -13.31 -14.18
CA HIS A 129 -17.88 -13.56 -15.56
C HIS A 129 -16.54 -14.29 -15.72
N ALA A 130 -15.77 -14.45 -14.63
CA ALA A 130 -14.47 -15.13 -14.64
C ALA A 130 -14.56 -16.55 -15.24
N LYS A 131 -13.56 -16.92 -16.04
CA LYS A 131 -13.50 -18.18 -16.80
C LYS A 131 -12.39 -19.12 -16.39
N HIS A 132 -11.27 -18.59 -15.89
CA HIS A 132 -10.07 -19.38 -15.57
C HIS A 132 -9.65 -19.23 -14.12
N HIS A 133 -9.46 -18.00 -13.62
CA HIS A 133 -9.00 -17.79 -12.25
C HIS A 133 -9.44 -16.46 -11.64
N VAL A 134 -9.60 -16.47 -10.32
CA VAL A 134 -9.77 -15.27 -9.50
C VAL A 134 -8.78 -15.33 -8.35
N HIS A 135 -7.91 -14.32 -8.27
CA HIS A 135 -6.91 -14.17 -7.22
C HIS A 135 -7.18 -12.90 -6.43
N LEU A 136 -7.40 -13.01 -5.13
CA LEU A 136 -7.64 -11.87 -4.24
C LEU A 136 -6.58 -11.78 -3.16
N GLU A 137 -6.05 -10.59 -2.93
CA GLU A 137 -5.14 -10.27 -1.83
C GLU A 137 -5.62 -8.99 -1.14
N TYR A 138 -6.05 -9.11 0.12
CA TYR A 138 -6.60 -8.01 0.88
C TYR A 138 -6.16 -8.05 2.34
N TYR A 139 -5.67 -6.91 2.84
CA TYR A 139 -5.43 -6.73 4.28
C TYR A 139 -6.65 -7.10 5.14
N SER A 140 -7.83 -6.57 4.82
CA SER A 140 -9.05 -6.91 5.53
C SER A 140 -10.08 -7.55 4.60
N PHE A 141 -10.51 -8.75 4.97
CA PHE A 141 -11.71 -9.38 4.45
C PHE A 141 -12.62 -9.64 5.65
N PHE A 142 -13.63 -8.79 5.84
CA PHE A 142 -14.54 -8.93 6.97
C PHE A 142 -15.67 -9.92 6.66
N SER A 143 -16.12 -10.68 7.66
CA SER A 143 -17.26 -11.59 7.55
C SER A 143 -18.59 -10.86 7.78
N ASP A 144 -18.79 -9.73 7.11
CA ASP A 144 -20.01 -8.90 7.17
C ASP A 144 -20.85 -9.05 5.89
N ARG A 145 -21.83 -8.17 5.64
CA ARG A 145 -22.80 -8.39 4.54
C ARG A 145 -22.11 -8.38 3.18
N ILE A 146 -21.22 -7.42 2.92
CA ILE A 146 -20.48 -7.38 1.66
C ILE A 146 -19.44 -8.50 1.56
N GLY A 147 -18.79 -8.84 2.68
CA GLY A 147 -17.88 -9.98 2.72
C GLY A 147 -18.54 -11.29 2.31
N HIS A 148 -19.71 -11.60 2.87
CA HIS A 148 -20.49 -12.78 2.48
C HIS A 148 -20.94 -12.72 1.02
N LYS A 149 -21.33 -11.54 0.52
CA LYS A 149 -21.74 -11.39 -0.89
C LYS A 149 -20.58 -11.70 -1.85
N ILE A 150 -19.39 -11.15 -1.58
CA ILE A 150 -18.20 -11.41 -2.40
C ILE A 150 -17.78 -12.88 -2.28
N LEU A 151 -17.75 -13.43 -1.06
CA LEU A 151 -17.44 -14.84 -0.84
C LEU A 151 -18.40 -15.75 -1.62
N LYS A 152 -19.70 -15.45 -1.63
CA LYS A 152 -20.69 -16.20 -2.41
C LYS A 152 -20.38 -16.20 -3.90
N SER A 153 -20.03 -15.05 -4.48
CA SER A 153 -19.63 -14.97 -5.90
C SER A 153 -18.36 -15.77 -6.20
N LEU A 154 -17.41 -15.81 -5.26
CA LEU A 154 -16.20 -16.63 -5.37
C LEU A 154 -16.50 -18.13 -5.25
N GLU A 155 -17.37 -18.53 -4.33
CA GLU A 155 -17.86 -19.92 -4.22
C GLU A 155 -18.54 -20.36 -5.52
N ASP A 156 -19.38 -19.50 -6.11
CA ASP A 156 -20.05 -19.80 -7.36
C ASP A 156 -19.05 -19.88 -8.52
N ALA A 157 -17.98 -19.08 -8.51
CA ALA A 157 -16.87 -19.20 -9.46
C ALA A 157 -16.13 -20.54 -9.30
N ALA A 158 -15.76 -20.90 -8.07
CA ALA A 158 -15.11 -22.19 -7.77
C ALA A 158 -15.98 -23.38 -8.23
N LYS A 159 -17.29 -23.31 -7.99
CA LYS A 159 -18.26 -24.33 -8.44
C LYS A 159 -18.32 -24.47 -9.97
N ARG A 160 -18.06 -23.39 -10.72
CA ARG A 160 -17.92 -23.41 -12.20
C ARG A 160 -16.57 -23.95 -12.67
N GLY A 161 -15.65 -24.30 -11.76
CA GLY A 161 -14.30 -24.76 -12.08
C GLY A 161 -13.26 -23.64 -12.20
N VAL A 162 -13.61 -22.39 -11.86
CA VAL A 162 -12.67 -21.27 -11.84
C VAL A 162 -11.70 -21.43 -10.67
N LYS A 163 -10.39 -21.28 -10.90
CA LYS A 163 -9.40 -21.39 -9.83
C LYS A 163 -9.45 -20.16 -8.92
N VAL A 164 -9.93 -20.31 -7.69
CA VAL A 164 -10.01 -19.22 -6.71
C VAL A 164 -8.89 -19.32 -5.68
N ARG A 165 -8.13 -18.24 -5.49
CA ARG A 165 -7.12 -18.10 -4.44
C ARG A 165 -7.28 -16.80 -3.68
N ILE A 166 -7.24 -16.85 -2.35
CA ILE A 166 -7.43 -15.70 -1.46
C ILE A 166 -6.28 -15.63 -0.47
N ILE A 167 -5.59 -14.49 -0.43
CA ILE A 167 -4.66 -14.10 0.61
C ILE A 167 -5.34 -13.04 1.47
N TYR A 168 -5.30 -13.20 2.78
CA TYR A 168 -5.83 -12.21 3.71
C TYR A 168 -4.96 -12.05 4.94
N ASP A 169 -4.97 -10.87 5.56
CA ASP A 169 -4.30 -10.68 6.84
C ASP A 169 -5.23 -11.11 8.00
N SER A 170 -4.72 -12.01 8.86
CA SER A 170 -5.49 -12.57 9.98
C SER A 170 -5.87 -11.55 11.06
N MET A 171 -4.98 -10.61 11.44
CA MET A 171 -5.33 -9.58 12.43
C MET A 171 -6.12 -8.44 11.78
N GLY A 172 -5.86 -8.15 10.49
CA GLY A 172 -6.54 -7.10 9.73
C GLY A 172 -8.00 -7.44 9.50
N SER A 173 -8.27 -8.74 9.35
CA SER A 173 -9.61 -9.31 9.25
C SER A 173 -10.23 -9.66 10.62
N ARG A 174 -9.69 -9.11 11.72
CA ARG A 174 -10.16 -9.27 13.11
C ARG A 174 -10.34 -10.72 13.58
N GLY A 175 -9.52 -11.65 13.08
CA GLY A 175 -9.62 -13.06 13.46
C GLY A 175 -10.97 -13.67 13.08
N GLN A 176 -11.29 -13.63 11.77
CA GLN A 176 -12.50 -14.21 11.18
C GLN A 176 -12.86 -15.57 11.79
N ALA A 177 -14.17 -15.89 11.82
CA ALA A 177 -14.65 -17.21 12.22
C ALA A 177 -13.85 -18.29 11.46
N ARG A 178 -13.42 -19.33 12.19
CA ARG A 178 -12.58 -20.41 11.64
C ARG A 178 -13.15 -21.01 10.36
N ASP A 179 -14.47 -20.95 10.22
CA ASP A 179 -15.21 -21.62 9.17
C ASP A 179 -15.61 -20.72 8.00
N PHE A 180 -15.22 -19.44 7.99
CA PHE A 180 -15.67 -18.46 6.99
C PHE A 180 -15.37 -18.90 5.56
N PHE A 181 -14.22 -19.55 5.31
CA PHE A 181 -13.84 -20.03 3.97
C PHE A 181 -14.12 -21.52 3.74
N ASN A 182 -14.67 -22.27 4.71
CA ASN A 182 -14.78 -23.73 4.61
C ASN A 182 -15.55 -24.20 3.37
N LYS A 183 -16.64 -23.50 3.03
CA LYS A 183 -17.45 -23.84 1.85
C LYS A 183 -16.71 -23.55 0.55
N LEU A 184 -15.97 -22.45 0.46
CA LEU A 184 -15.11 -22.16 -0.68
C LEU A 184 -14.03 -23.24 -0.83
N GLU A 185 -13.41 -23.66 0.26
CA GLU A 185 -12.39 -24.72 0.27
C GLU A 185 -12.96 -26.08 -0.14
N ALA A 186 -14.17 -26.42 0.32
CA ALA A 186 -14.88 -27.62 -0.09
C ALA A 186 -15.23 -27.62 -1.60
N LEU A 187 -15.37 -26.44 -2.21
CA LEU A 187 -15.56 -26.27 -3.65
C LEU A 187 -14.24 -26.22 -4.44
N GLY A 188 -13.10 -26.44 -3.80
CA GLY A 188 -11.76 -26.46 -4.42
C GLY A 188 -11.08 -25.10 -4.51
N GLY A 189 -11.69 -24.05 -3.96
CA GLY A 189 -11.03 -22.76 -3.74
C GLY A 189 -9.97 -22.84 -2.64
N GLU A 190 -9.10 -21.84 -2.54
CA GLU A 190 -8.03 -21.83 -1.55
C GLU A 190 -7.96 -20.47 -0.86
N ALA A 191 -8.12 -20.43 0.47
CA ALA A 191 -7.91 -19.23 1.26
C ALA A 191 -6.74 -19.44 2.22
N GLN A 192 -5.81 -18.49 2.32
CA GLN A 192 -4.64 -18.60 3.17
C GLN A 192 -4.38 -17.29 3.91
N PRO A 193 -4.21 -17.33 5.24
CA PRO A 193 -3.79 -16.15 5.98
C PRO A 193 -2.31 -15.84 5.71
N PHE A 194 -2.02 -14.60 5.31
CA PHE A 194 -0.66 -14.15 5.04
C PHE A 194 0.22 -14.28 6.28
N PHE A 195 1.32 -15.03 6.16
CA PHE A 195 2.28 -15.33 7.23
C PHE A 195 1.72 -15.83 8.58
N ALA A 196 0.56 -16.48 8.64
CA ALA A 196 0.08 -17.05 9.91
C ALA A 196 0.83 -18.34 10.27
N TYR A 197 1.37 -18.40 11.49
CA TYR A 197 1.84 -19.65 12.11
C TYR A 197 0.87 -20.05 13.21
N LYS A 198 0.44 -21.32 13.23
CA LYS A 198 -0.52 -21.90 14.20
C LYS A 198 -0.08 -21.84 15.68
N LYS A 199 1.11 -21.33 16.02
CA LYS A 199 1.69 -21.29 17.38
C LYS A 199 2.22 -19.90 17.79
N ALA A 200 1.53 -18.82 17.39
CA ALA A 200 2.04 -17.46 17.50
C ALA A 200 1.69 -16.70 18.80
N LEU A 201 1.43 -17.36 19.93
CA LEU A 201 1.06 -16.61 21.15
C LEU A 201 2.24 -16.01 21.95
N ILE A 202 3.49 -16.46 21.76
CA ILE A 202 4.58 -16.07 22.68
C ILE A 202 5.88 -15.63 21.96
N HIS A 203 6.05 -15.88 20.65
CA HIS A 203 7.35 -15.69 19.98
C HIS A 203 7.27 -15.16 18.54
N SER A 204 6.67 -13.99 18.29
CA SER A 204 6.84 -13.38 16.96
C SER A 204 6.93 -11.85 16.95
N PRO A 205 8.09 -11.27 16.58
CA PRO A 205 8.21 -9.90 16.06
C PRO A 205 7.37 -9.58 14.80
N ARG A 206 6.44 -10.46 14.42
CA ARG A 206 5.67 -10.40 13.17
C ARG A 206 4.45 -9.49 13.25
N ILE A 207 4.15 -8.92 14.42
CA ILE A 207 3.09 -7.89 14.58
C ILE A 207 3.41 -6.66 13.70
N ASN A 208 4.68 -6.44 13.36
CA ASN A 208 5.12 -5.27 12.61
C ASN A 208 5.03 -5.40 11.08
N TYR A 209 4.81 -6.60 10.53
CA TYR A 209 4.84 -6.82 9.08
C TYR A 209 3.48 -7.32 8.61
N ARG A 210 2.83 -6.51 7.76
CA ARG A 210 1.41 -6.66 7.43
C ARG A 210 1.24 -6.70 5.92
N GLU A 211 0.39 -7.61 5.46
CA GLU A 211 -0.09 -7.59 4.07
C GLU A 211 -0.99 -6.37 3.93
N HIS A 212 -0.56 -5.31 3.26
CA HIS A 212 -1.36 -4.09 3.14
C HIS A 212 -1.76 -3.81 1.69
N ARG A 213 -1.64 -4.76 0.78
CA ARG A 213 -2.16 -4.66 -0.58
C ARG A 213 -3.67 -4.89 -0.60
N LYS A 214 -4.27 -4.50 -1.73
CA LYS A 214 -5.66 -4.73 -2.09
C LYS A 214 -5.69 -5.02 -3.59
N LEU A 215 -5.33 -6.24 -3.95
CA LEU A 215 -5.30 -6.71 -5.33
C LEU A 215 -6.45 -7.66 -5.60
N ALA A 216 -7.11 -7.51 -6.75
CA ALA A 216 -7.97 -8.54 -7.31
C ALA A 216 -7.58 -8.76 -8.77
N ILE A 217 -7.28 -10.01 -9.15
CA ILE A 217 -6.94 -10.38 -10.51
C ILE A 217 -7.97 -11.38 -11.02
N ILE A 218 -8.60 -11.05 -12.15
CA ILE A 218 -9.60 -11.87 -12.82
C ILE A 218 -9.04 -12.26 -14.19
N ASP A 219 -8.85 -13.57 -14.38
CA ASP A 219 -8.35 -14.21 -15.59
C ASP A 219 -7.01 -13.66 -16.13
N GLY A 220 -6.24 -12.95 -15.31
CA GLY A 220 -5.02 -12.26 -15.73
C GLY A 220 -5.27 -11.10 -16.70
N LYS A 221 -6.52 -10.67 -16.86
CA LYS A 221 -6.96 -9.65 -17.83
C LYS A 221 -7.51 -8.39 -17.17
N ILE A 222 -8.15 -8.55 -16.01
CA ILE A 222 -8.72 -7.47 -15.22
C ILE A 222 -8.03 -7.46 -13.85
N GLY A 223 -7.55 -6.30 -13.43
CA GLY A 223 -6.89 -6.07 -12.16
C GLY A 223 -7.58 -4.97 -11.38
N TYR A 224 -7.63 -5.07 -10.06
CA TYR A 224 -8.04 -4.01 -9.16
C TYR A 224 -6.89 -3.67 -8.21
N ILE A 225 -6.67 -2.38 -7.97
CA ILE A 225 -5.65 -1.87 -7.04
C ILE A 225 -6.11 -0.54 -6.43
N GLY A 226 -5.92 -0.35 -5.12
CA GLY A 226 -6.30 0.89 -4.44
C GLY A 226 -6.46 0.74 -2.93
N GLY A 227 -7.25 1.60 -2.29
CA GLY A 227 -7.35 1.66 -0.81
C GLY A 227 -8.47 0.81 -0.17
N PHE A 228 -9.56 0.53 -0.89
CA PHE A 228 -10.70 -0.23 -0.35
C PHE A 228 -10.36 -1.66 0.08
N ASN A 229 -10.54 -2.00 1.36
CA ASN A 229 -10.62 -3.38 1.82
C ASN A 229 -12.05 -3.94 1.68
N ILE A 230 -12.27 -5.23 1.95
CA ILE A 230 -13.60 -5.83 1.89
C ILE A 230 -14.28 -5.71 3.27
N GLY A 231 -15.30 -4.86 3.36
CA GLY A 231 -16.17 -4.73 4.54
C GLY A 231 -17.23 -3.63 4.42
N ASP A 232 -18.25 -3.71 5.27
CA ASP A 232 -19.45 -2.84 5.24
C ASP A 232 -19.12 -1.37 5.55
N GLN A 233 -18.03 -1.10 6.28
CA GLN A 233 -17.55 0.28 6.50
C GLN A 233 -17.19 0.98 5.19
N TYR A 234 -16.71 0.24 4.20
CA TYR A 234 -16.35 0.75 2.87
C TYR A 234 -17.56 1.03 1.98
N LEU A 235 -18.75 0.60 2.42
CA LEU A 235 -20.05 0.93 1.84
C LEU A 235 -20.77 2.02 2.66
N SER A 236 -20.03 2.79 3.46
CA SER A 236 -20.58 3.86 4.30
C SER A 236 -21.63 3.39 5.32
N ARG A 237 -21.62 2.09 5.69
CA ARG A 237 -22.60 1.50 6.63
C ARG A 237 -22.20 1.62 8.10
N THR A 238 -21.03 2.19 8.38
CA THR A 238 -20.53 2.38 9.74
C THR A 238 -20.76 3.82 10.18
N GLU A 239 -21.68 4.02 11.13
CA GLU A 239 -22.06 5.34 11.64
C GLU A 239 -20.85 6.17 12.10
N LYS A 240 -19.88 5.53 12.78
CA LYS A 240 -18.64 6.18 13.25
C LYS A 240 -17.93 6.96 12.14
N PHE A 241 -17.88 6.41 10.92
CA PHE A 241 -17.08 6.96 9.82
C PHE A 241 -17.92 7.74 8.80
N GLY A 242 -19.24 7.55 8.82
CA GLY A 242 -20.14 8.13 7.81
C GLY A 242 -19.77 7.66 6.41
N TYR A 243 -19.72 8.59 5.46
CA TYR A 243 -19.33 8.30 4.09
C TYR A 243 -17.84 7.92 3.99
N TRP A 244 -17.56 6.75 3.42
CA TRP A 244 -16.20 6.26 3.24
C TRP A 244 -15.67 6.64 1.86
N ARG A 245 -14.82 7.66 1.81
CA ARG A 245 -14.21 8.17 0.57
C ARG A 245 -12.85 7.50 0.35
N ASP A 246 -12.72 6.67 -0.66
CA ASP A 246 -11.44 6.01 -1.01
C ASP A 246 -11.31 5.94 -2.54
N THR A 247 -10.14 5.63 -3.07
CA THR A 247 -9.89 5.57 -4.51
C THR A 247 -9.36 4.19 -4.90
N HIS A 248 -9.97 3.60 -5.92
CA HIS A 248 -9.56 2.31 -6.51
C HIS A 248 -9.49 2.42 -8.02
N LEU A 249 -8.51 1.77 -8.61
CA LEU A 249 -8.40 1.58 -10.05
C LEU A 249 -8.85 0.18 -10.41
N ARG A 250 -9.69 0.09 -11.45
CA ARG A 250 -9.90 -1.14 -12.21
C ARG A 250 -9.14 -1.00 -13.52
N VAL A 251 -8.25 -1.94 -13.78
CA VAL A 251 -7.34 -1.93 -14.93
C VAL A 251 -7.67 -3.12 -15.81
N VAL A 252 -7.93 -2.85 -17.09
CA VAL A 252 -8.06 -3.88 -18.12
C VAL A 252 -6.90 -3.68 -19.09
N GLY A 253 -5.92 -4.58 -19.08
CA GLY A 253 -4.71 -4.40 -19.88
C GLY A 253 -3.48 -5.14 -19.35
N ASN A 254 -2.32 -4.82 -19.94
CA ASN A 254 -1.07 -5.52 -19.63
C ASN A 254 -0.53 -5.24 -18.22
N ALA A 255 -0.91 -4.16 -17.54
CA ALA A 255 -0.50 -3.90 -16.15
C ALA A 255 -0.92 -5.02 -15.19
N VAL A 256 -1.96 -5.78 -15.56
CA VAL A 256 -2.46 -6.92 -14.79
C VAL A 256 -1.41 -8.05 -14.71
N ILE A 257 -0.48 -8.16 -15.67
CA ILE A 257 0.61 -9.15 -15.60
C ILE A 257 1.52 -8.89 -14.40
N SER A 258 1.77 -7.61 -14.08
CA SER A 258 2.58 -7.20 -12.93
C SER A 258 1.85 -7.43 -11.62
N MET A 259 0.54 -7.15 -11.59
CA MET A 259 -0.31 -7.48 -10.42
C MET A 259 -0.36 -8.99 -10.17
N GLN A 260 -0.52 -9.79 -11.23
CA GLN A 260 -0.54 -11.24 -11.16
C GLN A 260 0.79 -11.81 -10.69
N SER A 261 1.92 -11.34 -11.24
CA SER A 261 3.25 -11.77 -10.79
C SER A 261 3.44 -11.48 -9.30
N ARG A 262 3.04 -10.28 -8.82
CA ARG A 262 3.13 -9.93 -7.39
C ARG A 262 2.28 -10.87 -6.55
N PHE A 263 1.01 -11.06 -6.90
CA PHE A 263 0.13 -11.99 -6.20
C PHE A 263 0.71 -13.41 -6.12
N LEU A 264 1.24 -13.94 -7.23
CA LEU A 264 1.78 -15.30 -7.25
C LEU A 264 3.05 -15.44 -6.38
N MET A 265 3.86 -14.38 -6.27
CA MET A 265 4.97 -14.35 -5.30
C MET A 265 4.42 -14.42 -3.87
N ASP A 266 3.48 -13.55 -3.51
CA ASP A 266 2.89 -13.54 -2.17
C ASP A 266 2.18 -14.86 -1.82
N TRP A 267 1.51 -15.46 -2.81
CA TRP A 267 0.90 -16.77 -2.69
C TRP A 267 1.93 -17.85 -2.38
N ASN A 268 2.96 -17.96 -3.21
CA ASN A 268 4.02 -18.96 -3.06
C ASN A 268 4.80 -18.78 -1.75
N ALA A 269 5.02 -17.55 -1.31
CA ALA A 269 5.59 -17.24 -0.01
C ALA A 269 4.68 -17.70 1.14
N THR A 270 3.37 -17.51 1.00
CA THR A 270 2.38 -17.88 2.01
C THR A 270 2.24 -19.39 2.15
N ILE A 271 2.21 -20.13 1.04
CA ILE A 271 1.97 -21.59 1.06
C ILE A 271 3.22 -22.44 1.32
N LYS A 272 4.43 -21.85 1.37
CA LYS A 272 5.70 -22.59 1.49
C LYS A 272 5.73 -23.62 2.63
N ASN A 273 5.08 -23.33 3.75
CA ASN A 273 5.05 -24.21 4.92
C ASN A 273 3.69 -24.94 5.11
N VAL A 274 2.83 -24.89 4.10
CA VAL A 274 1.52 -25.55 4.12
C VAL A 274 1.68 -26.94 3.51
N LYS A 275 1.53 -27.98 4.35
CA LYS A 275 1.70 -29.37 3.93
C LYS A 275 0.75 -29.71 2.76
N GLY A 276 1.31 -30.30 1.70
CA GLY A 276 0.55 -30.74 0.53
C GLY A 276 0.24 -29.65 -0.50
N LYS A 277 0.83 -28.46 -0.38
CA LYS A 277 0.73 -27.40 -1.39
C LYS A 277 2.07 -27.18 -2.09
N GLU A 278 2.02 -27.13 -3.41
CA GLU A 278 3.17 -26.85 -4.27
C GLU A 278 3.13 -25.40 -4.77
N PRO A 279 4.29 -24.74 -4.95
CA PRO A 279 4.34 -23.40 -5.51
C PRO A 279 3.78 -23.36 -6.93
N VAL A 280 3.00 -22.31 -7.21
CA VAL A 280 2.49 -22.04 -8.55
C VAL A 280 3.67 -21.69 -9.46
N LYS A 281 3.81 -22.46 -10.54
CA LYS A 281 4.82 -22.22 -11.58
C LYS A 281 4.27 -21.30 -12.66
N TYR A 282 5.18 -20.75 -13.47
CA TYR A 282 4.81 -19.95 -14.62
C TYR A 282 3.95 -20.77 -15.59
N SER A 283 2.89 -20.14 -16.10
CA SER A 283 2.04 -20.66 -17.17
C SER A 283 1.51 -19.48 -17.95
N GLU A 284 1.56 -19.53 -19.28
CA GLU A 284 1.06 -18.47 -20.16
C GLU A 284 -0.41 -18.15 -19.91
N THR A 285 -1.19 -19.12 -19.44
CA THR A 285 -2.61 -18.93 -19.08
C THR A 285 -2.84 -17.92 -17.96
N TYR A 286 -1.84 -17.69 -17.09
CA TYR A 286 -1.89 -16.66 -16.05
C TYR A 286 -1.48 -15.27 -16.56
N PHE A 287 -0.84 -15.18 -17.73
CA PHE A 287 -0.25 -13.94 -18.24
C PHE A 287 -0.71 -13.62 -19.68
N PRO A 288 -2.04 -13.53 -19.95
CA PRO A 288 -2.53 -13.27 -21.29
C PRO A 288 -2.26 -11.83 -21.74
N LEU A 289 -1.40 -11.64 -22.75
CA LEU A 289 -1.09 -10.33 -23.31
C LEU A 289 -2.32 -9.68 -24.00
N GLN A 290 -2.57 -8.41 -23.69
CA GLN A 290 -3.64 -7.59 -24.24
C GLN A 290 -3.07 -6.63 -25.31
N ARG A 291 -3.50 -6.79 -26.56
CA ARG A 291 -2.94 -6.03 -27.70
C ARG A 291 -3.59 -4.66 -27.94
N GLN A 292 -4.83 -4.40 -27.50
CA GLN A 292 -5.58 -3.20 -27.91
C GLN A 292 -6.57 -2.65 -26.84
N LYS A 293 -6.17 -2.56 -25.57
CA LYS A 293 -7.06 -2.02 -24.52
C LYS A 293 -6.54 -0.68 -23.99
N GLY A 294 -7.00 0.44 -24.56
CA GLY A 294 -6.56 1.78 -24.11
C GLY A 294 -5.08 2.07 -24.37
N ASN A 295 -4.57 3.19 -23.86
CA ASN A 295 -3.20 3.68 -24.12
C ASN A 295 -2.45 4.15 -22.87
N ILE A 296 -2.97 3.87 -21.66
CA ILE A 296 -2.38 4.38 -20.42
C ILE A 296 -1.10 3.59 -20.09
N GLY A 297 0.02 4.30 -19.91
CA GLY A 297 1.26 3.72 -19.41
C GLY A 297 1.16 3.47 -17.91
N ILE A 298 1.48 2.26 -17.44
CA ILE A 298 1.41 1.91 -16.00
C ILE A 298 2.62 1.08 -15.57
N GLN A 299 3.21 1.44 -14.43
CA GLN A 299 4.11 0.59 -13.65
C GLN A 299 3.42 0.20 -12.33
N ILE A 300 3.35 -1.09 -12.06
CA ILE A 300 2.94 -1.61 -10.75
C ILE A 300 4.19 -1.74 -9.90
N VAL A 301 4.27 -0.94 -8.84
CA VAL A 301 5.43 -0.85 -7.95
C VAL A 301 5.02 -1.40 -6.61
N SER A 302 5.84 -2.30 -6.07
CA SER A 302 5.64 -2.84 -4.73
C SER A 302 6.67 -2.30 -3.75
N SER A 303 6.29 -2.22 -2.48
CA SER A 303 7.24 -2.07 -1.38
C SER A 303 6.92 -3.09 -0.29
N GLY A 304 7.89 -3.33 0.57
CA GLY A 304 7.76 -4.29 1.66
C GLY A 304 9.08 -4.50 2.37
N PRO A 305 9.06 -5.15 3.55
CA PRO A 305 10.25 -5.47 4.32
C PRO A 305 11.18 -6.47 3.60
N ASP A 306 10.70 -7.06 2.50
CA ASP A 306 11.47 -7.88 1.57
C ASP A 306 12.39 -7.06 0.65
N SER A 307 12.26 -5.73 0.60
CA SER A 307 13.14 -4.84 -0.18
C SER A 307 13.75 -3.72 0.67
N GLU A 308 15.06 -3.53 0.57
CA GLU A 308 15.78 -2.41 1.22
C GLU A 308 15.69 -1.11 0.42
N VAL A 309 15.09 -1.16 -0.77
CA VAL A 309 15.16 -0.07 -1.75
C VAL A 309 14.05 0.96 -1.55
N GLU A 310 12.97 0.63 -0.83
CA GLU A 310 11.83 1.52 -0.54
C GLU A 310 11.24 2.15 -1.84
N ALA A 311 10.97 1.33 -2.86
CA ALA A 311 10.72 1.79 -4.23
C ALA A 311 9.54 2.77 -4.37
N ILE A 312 8.41 2.54 -3.69
CA ILE A 312 7.26 3.46 -3.71
C ILE A 312 7.67 4.85 -3.19
N LYS A 313 8.40 4.90 -2.07
CA LYS A 313 8.92 6.15 -1.50
C LYS A 313 9.86 6.86 -2.47
N LYS A 314 10.80 6.13 -3.11
CA LYS A 314 11.68 6.72 -4.14
C LYS A 314 10.88 7.27 -5.32
N GLY A 315 9.82 6.57 -5.73
CA GLY A 315 8.84 7.06 -6.70
C GLY A 315 8.22 8.39 -6.26
N TYR A 316 7.71 8.48 -5.03
CA TYR A 316 7.14 9.73 -4.50
C TYR A 316 8.17 10.86 -4.41
N LEU A 317 9.39 10.61 -3.94
CA LEU A 317 10.47 11.61 -3.93
C LEU A 317 10.78 12.11 -5.34
N LYS A 318 10.78 11.21 -6.33
CA LYS A 318 10.99 11.57 -7.74
C LYS A 318 9.85 12.43 -8.28
N LEU A 319 8.60 12.11 -7.94
CA LEU A 319 7.43 12.91 -8.31
C LEU A 319 7.48 14.31 -7.68
N ILE A 320 7.77 14.40 -6.38
CA ILE A 320 7.84 15.69 -5.66
C ILE A 320 8.95 16.57 -6.22
N SER A 321 10.15 16.02 -6.39
CA SER A 321 11.33 16.78 -6.86
C SER A 321 11.26 17.21 -8.33
N ARG A 322 10.29 16.69 -9.10
CA ARG A 322 10.08 17.05 -10.51
C ARG A 322 8.79 17.84 -10.75
N ALA A 323 8.02 18.13 -9.70
CA ALA A 323 6.79 18.90 -9.83
C ALA A 323 7.11 20.36 -10.19
N ASN A 324 6.36 20.91 -11.13
CA ASN A 324 6.49 22.29 -11.61
C ASN A 324 5.26 23.14 -11.26
N ASP A 325 4.07 22.55 -11.35
CA ASP A 325 2.81 23.27 -11.18
C ASP A 325 2.17 22.94 -9.82
N TYR A 326 1.94 21.65 -9.54
CA TYR A 326 1.20 21.24 -8.35
C TYR A 326 1.49 19.81 -7.89
N ILE A 327 1.28 19.56 -6.59
CA ILE A 327 1.33 18.24 -5.95
C ILE A 327 0.09 18.07 -5.08
N TYR A 328 -0.85 17.21 -5.51
CA TYR A 328 -2.07 16.91 -4.75
C TYR A 328 -2.03 15.49 -4.18
N ILE A 329 -2.20 15.41 -2.86
CA ILE A 329 -2.06 14.16 -2.09
C ILE A 329 -3.31 13.92 -1.26
N GLN A 330 -3.90 12.73 -1.36
CA GLN A 330 -4.86 12.23 -0.38
C GLN A 330 -4.21 11.08 0.38
N THR A 331 -4.22 11.14 1.71
CA THR A 331 -3.69 10.08 2.57
C THR A 331 -4.43 10.08 3.91
N PRO A 332 -4.86 8.93 4.44
CA PRO A 332 -5.45 8.90 5.78
C PRO A 332 -4.41 9.20 6.86
N TYR A 333 -3.15 8.83 6.62
CA TYR A 333 -2.04 8.95 7.56
C TYR A 333 -0.96 9.82 6.93
N LEU A 334 -0.70 10.97 7.54
CA LEU A 334 0.34 11.92 7.13
C LEU A 334 1.43 11.91 8.19
N ILE A 335 2.32 10.92 8.10
CA ILE A 335 3.46 10.76 9.01
C ILE A 335 4.71 10.55 8.14
N PRO A 336 5.01 11.48 7.20
CA PRO A 336 6.10 11.30 6.26
C PRO A 336 7.42 11.15 7.01
N ASP A 337 8.33 10.37 6.45
CA ASP A 337 9.70 10.40 6.91
C ASP A 337 10.41 11.70 6.51
N ASP A 338 11.58 11.93 7.11
CA ASP A 338 12.30 13.19 6.95
C ASP A 338 12.59 13.54 5.48
N SER A 339 12.84 12.53 4.63
CA SER A 339 13.11 12.76 3.22
C SER A 339 11.88 13.20 2.43
N VAL A 340 10.72 12.57 2.65
CA VAL A 340 9.46 12.97 2.00
C VAL A 340 8.97 14.30 2.56
N LEU A 341 9.12 14.51 3.87
CA LEU A 341 8.74 15.74 4.54
C LEU A 341 9.50 16.94 3.98
N GLU A 342 10.83 16.85 3.92
CA GLU A 342 11.67 17.94 3.40
C GLU A 342 11.47 18.14 1.89
N ALA A 343 11.25 17.07 1.10
CA ALA A 343 10.92 17.21 -0.30
C ALA A 343 9.63 18.03 -0.53
N LEU A 344 8.58 17.78 0.27
CA LEU A 344 7.33 18.54 0.21
C LEU A 344 7.54 20.01 0.59
N VAL A 345 8.34 20.26 1.64
CA VAL A 345 8.68 21.62 2.07
C VAL A 345 9.45 22.36 0.98
N VAL A 346 10.46 21.71 0.37
CA VAL A 346 11.23 22.30 -0.73
C VAL A 346 10.33 22.63 -1.90
N ALA A 347 9.47 21.71 -2.35
CA ALA A 347 8.54 21.95 -3.45
C ALA A 347 7.63 23.17 -3.18
N ALA A 348 7.02 23.25 -2.00
CA ALA A 348 6.19 24.39 -1.62
C ALA A 348 6.99 25.70 -1.58
N LYS A 349 8.23 25.68 -1.07
CA LYS A 349 9.12 26.85 -1.05
C LYS A 349 9.63 27.25 -2.45
N SER A 350 9.65 26.31 -3.39
CA SER A 350 9.93 26.56 -4.81
C SER A 350 8.75 27.10 -5.60
N GLY A 351 7.59 27.34 -4.96
CA GLY A 351 6.41 27.92 -5.60
C GLY A 351 5.43 26.90 -6.20
N VAL A 352 5.66 25.60 -5.99
CA VAL A 352 4.72 24.54 -6.41
C VAL A 352 3.48 24.56 -5.49
N ASP A 353 2.28 24.42 -6.07
CA ASP A 353 1.03 24.32 -5.33
C ASP A 353 0.89 22.94 -4.67
N VAL A 354 1.31 22.83 -3.41
CA VAL A 354 1.26 21.57 -2.65
C VAL A 354 0.01 21.54 -1.76
N LYS A 355 -0.93 20.64 -2.08
CA LYS A 355 -2.16 20.41 -1.32
C LYS A 355 -2.25 18.97 -0.80
N ILE A 356 -2.54 18.82 0.49
CA ILE A 356 -2.68 17.51 1.14
C ILE A 356 -4.03 17.41 1.82
N MET A 357 -4.74 16.32 1.61
CA MET A 357 -6.04 16.03 2.22
C MET A 357 -5.93 14.87 3.21
N ILE A 358 -6.42 15.10 4.42
CA ILE A 358 -6.40 14.15 5.55
C ILE A 358 -7.80 13.98 6.18
N PRO A 359 -8.04 12.94 7.00
CA PRO A 359 -9.34 12.72 7.63
C PRO A 359 -9.71 13.76 8.70
N CYS A 360 -11.01 13.97 8.92
CA CYS A 360 -11.52 14.76 10.04
C CYS A 360 -11.60 14.03 11.38
N MET A 361 -11.38 12.71 11.39
CA MET A 361 -11.59 11.87 12.58
C MET A 361 -10.60 10.71 12.66
N PRO A 362 -10.35 10.16 13.86
CA PRO A 362 -9.45 9.04 14.06
C PRO A 362 -10.11 7.67 13.80
N ASP A 363 -9.43 6.81 13.06
CA ASP A 363 -9.58 5.35 13.11
C ASP A 363 -8.64 4.72 14.14
N HIS A 364 -7.44 5.28 14.31
CA HIS A 364 -6.44 4.93 15.32
C HIS A 364 -5.99 6.14 16.15
N ALA A 365 -5.96 5.98 17.48
CA ALA A 365 -5.80 7.09 18.42
C ALA A 365 -4.44 7.82 18.31
N PHE A 366 -3.32 7.10 18.14
CA PHE A 366 -1.98 7.70 18.03
C PHE A 366 -1.67 8.18 16.62
N VAL A 367 -2.06 7.41 15.60
CA VAL A 367 -1.82 7.73 14.18
C VAL A 367 -2.45 9.07 13.80
N TYR A 368 -3.70 9.31 14.23
CA TYR A 368 -4.39 10.57 13.93
C TYR A 368 -3.70 11.77 14.59
N ARG A 369 -3.21 11.64 15.83
CA ARG A 369 -2.52 12.72 16.53
C ARG A 369 -1.13 13.01 15.96
N ALA A 370 -0.43 11.99 15.48
CA ALA A 370 0.80 12.18 14.71
C ALA A 370 0.50 12.87 13.36
N THR A 371 -0.56 12.46 12.66
CA THR A 371 -1.03 13.12 11.42
C THR A 371 -1.28 14.62 11.64
N GLU A 372 -1.96 14.99 12.73
CA GLU A 372 -2.17 16.40 13.07
C GLU A 372 -0.86 17.15 13.36
N TYR A 373 0.12 16.50 13.99
CA TYR A 373 1.43 17.10 14.24
C TYR A 373 2.13 17.48 12.92
N TYR A 374 2.22 16.54 11.97
CA TYR A 374 2.89 16.78 10.69
C TYR A 374 2.09 17.74 9.80
N ALA A 375 0.75 17.69 9.85
CA ALA A 375 -0.10 18.68 9.21
C ALA A 375 0.22 20.10 9.70
N LYS A 376 0.32 20.29 11.04
CA LYS A 376 0.73 21.58 11.61
C LYS A 376 2.10 22.04 11.10
N TYR A 377 3.07 21.14 11.09
CA TYR A 377 4.42 21.45 10.61
C TYR A 377 4.39 21.89 9.14
N LEU A 378 3.75 21.11 8.27
CA LEU A 378 3.65 21.40 6.84
C LEU A 378 2.93 22.72 6.55
N VAL A 379 1.82 22.99 7.25
CA VAL A 379 1.11 24.29 7.16
C VAL A 379 2.04 25.46 7.52
N SER A 380 2.84 25.33 8.59
CA SER A 380 3.81 26.37 8.95
C SER A 380 4.94 26.57 7.92
N LYS A 381 5.11 25.63 7.00
CA LYS A 381 6.12 25.68 5.93
C LYS A 381 5.56 26.11 4.57
N GLY A 382 4.25 26.34 4.46
CA GLY A 382 3.61 26.84 3.23
C GLY A 382 2.92 25.75 2.40
N VAL A 383 2.82 24.52 2.91
CA VAL A 383 1.99 23.47 2.30
C VAL A 383 0.55 23.66 2.75
N GLU A 384 -0.41 23.57 1.83
CA GLU A 384 -1.82 23.65 2.17
C GLU A 384 -2.35 22.27 2.61
N VAL A 385 -2.87 22.20 3.84
CA VAL A 385 -3.44 20.95 4.36
C VAL A 385 -4.94 21.13 4.61
N TYR A 386 -5.72 20.17 4.16
CA TYR A 386 -7.18 20.16 4.21
C TYR A 386 -7.67 18.95 4.99
N LYS A 387 -8.70 19.18 5.81
CA LYS A 387 -9.39 18.17 6.58
C LYS A 387 -10.72 17.86 5.89
N TYR A 388 -10.90 16.62 5.43
CA TYR A 388 -12.14 16.18 4.76
C TYR A 388 -13.26 15.94 5.77
N ASP A 389 -14.34 16.71 5.67
CA ASP A 389 -15.41 16.77 6.69
C ASP A 389 -16.66 15.96 6.31
N ALA A 390 -16.80 15.54 5.06
CA ALA A 390 -17.93 14.75 4.59
C ALA A 390 -17.74 13.24 4.78
N GLY A 391 -17.19 12.83 5.94
CA GLY A 391 -16.93 11.43 6.30
C GLY A 391 -15.45 11.10 6.46
N PHE A 392 -15.09 9.84 6.25
CA PHE A 392 -13.72 9.35 6.42
C PHE A 392 -13.05 9.17 5.06
N ILE A 393 -11.98 9.94 4.82
CA ILE A 393 -11.15 9.77 3.62
C ILE A 393 -10.03 8.76 3.88
N HIS A 394 -9.95 7.73 3.04
CA HIS A 394 -8.95 6.69 3.10
C HIS A 394 -8.24 6.47 1.76
N ALA A 395 -8.40 7.40 0.82
CA ALA A 395 -7.65 7.42 -0.44
C ALA A 395 -6.13 7.51 -0.21
N LYS A 396 -5.35 6.84 -1.05
CA LYS A 396 -3.88 6.97 -1.15
C LYS A 396 -3.52 7.36 -2.56
N THR A 397 -3.67 8.64 -2.85
CA THR A 397 -3.49 9.16 -4.21
C THR A 397 -2.42 10.24 -4.22
N PHE A 398 -1.62 10.24 -5.27
CA PHE A 398 -0.59 11.24 -5.54
C PHE A 398 -0.80 11.72 -6.97
N VAL A 399 -0.97 13.03 -7.21
CA VAL A 399 -1.18 13.59 -8.56
C VAL A 399 -0.26 14.78 -8.76
N VAL A 400 0.50 14.79 -9.86
CA VAL A 400 1.49 15.83 -10.17
C VAL A 400 1.35 16.32 -11.62
N ASP A 401 1.35 17.64 -11.78
CA ASP A 401 1.44 18.39 -13.06
C ASP A 401 0.50 17.91 -14.18
N SER A 402 -0.64 17.31 -13.82
CA SER A 402 -1.62 16.72 -14.75
C SER A 402 -0.99 15.74 -15.75
N GLN A 403 0.09 15.05 -15.36
CA GLN A 403 0.83 14.09 -16.19
C GLN A 403 1.06 12.76 -15.49
N LEU A 404 1.29 12.81 -14.17
CA LEU A 404 1.70 11.69 -13.36
C LEU A 404 0.70 11.47 -12.23
N SER A 405 0.37 10.22 -11.98
CA SER A 405 -0.43 9.86 -10.82
C SER A 405 0.00 8.54 -10.21
N SER A 406 -0.21 8.39 -8.91
CA SER A 406 -0.07 7.13 -8.19
C SER A 406 -1.33 6.86 -7.40
N VAL A 407 -1.87 5.65 -7.52
CA VAL A 407 -2.99 5.16 -6.72
C VAL A 407 -2.66 3.76 -6.23
N GLY A 408 -2.88 3.48 -4.96
CA GLY A 408 -2.59 2.17 -4.41
C GLY A 408 -2.94 2.05 -2.95
N SER A 409 -2.14 1.28 -2.23
CA SER A 409 -2.37 1.00 -0.81
C SER A 409 -1.44 1.78 0.14
N ALA A 410 -0.30 2.28 -0.35
CA ALA A 410 0.71 2.92 0.48
C ALA A 410 0.27 4.31 0.98
N ASN A 411 0.19 4.47 2.30
CA ASN A 411 0.01 5.77 2.93
C ASN A 411 1.31 6.59 2.86
N VAL A 412 1.23 7.88 3.21
CA VAL A 412 2.41 8.74 3.39
C VAL A 412 2.89 8.65 4.85
N ASP A 413 3.34 7.46 5.24
CA ASP A 413 3.85 7.17 6.59
C ASP A 413 5.10 6.28 6.59
N PHE A 414 5.81 6.27 7.72
CA PHE A 414 7.00 5.42 7.90
C PHE A 414 6.70 3.93 7.64
N ARG A 415 5.52 3.47 8.07
CA ARG A 415 5.16 2.06 8.01
C ARG A 415 4.89 1.55 6.60
N SER A 416 4.14 2.28 5.77
CA SER A 416 3.94 1.94 4.36
C SER A 416 5.24 1.99 3.56
N PHE A 417 6.18 2.87 3.92
CA PHE A 417 7.47 2.94 3.23
C PHE A 417 8.42 1.79 3.60
N LYS A 418 8.41 1.31 4.85
CA LYS A 418 9.45 0.39 5.36
C LYS A 418 8.97 -0.98 5.80
N LEU A 419 7.74 -1.11 6.29
CA LEU A 419 7.30 -2.26 7.10
C LEU A 419 6.12 -3.02 6.50
N ASN A 420 5.17 -2.33 5.88
CA ASN A 420 4.02 -2.96 5.25
C ASN A 420 4.37 -3.41 3.83
N PHE A 421 3.78 -4.53 3.44
CA PHE A 421 3.74 -4.94 2.04
C PHE A 421 2.68 -4.08 1.33
N GLU A 422 3.10 -3.28 0.36
CA GLU A 422 2.24 -2.34 -0.36
C GLU A 422 2.35 -2.57 -1.88
N ALA A 423 1.38 -2.04 -2.62
CA ALA A 423 1.40 -1.99 -4.07
C ALA A 423 0.71 -0.72 -4.57
N ASN A 424 1.35 -0.03 -5.51
CA ASN A 424 0.83 1.17 -6.15
C ASN A 424 0.93 1.07 -7.67
N ALA A 425 -0.06 1.62 -8.37
CA ALA A 425 -0.02 1.85 -9.79
C ALA A 425 0.46 3.29 -10.06
N PHE A 426 1.66 3.42 -10.62
CA PHE A 426 2.17 4.67 -11.18
C PHE A 426 1.69 4.78 -12.63
N CYS A 427 0.82 5.74 -12.89
CA CYS A 427 0.16 5.93 -14.17
C CYS A 427 0.69 7.19 -14.88
N TYR A 428 1.05 7.01 -16.15
CA TYR A 428 1.63 8.01 -17.04
C TYR A 428 0.58 8.37 -18.10
N ASP A 429 -0.41 9.18 -17.71
CA ASP A 429 -1.47 9.62 -18.62
C ASP A 429 -2.09 10.93 -18.15
N ARG A 430 -2.20 11.90 -19.07
CA ARG A 430 -2.72 13.24 -18.78
C ARG A 430 -4.21 13.22 -18.47
N THR A 431 -4.98 12.39 -19.15
CA THR A 431 -6.44 12.33 -18.98
C THR A 431 -6.82 11.78 -17.61
N LEU A 432 -6.17 10.68 -17.21
CA LEU A 432 -6.31 10.08 -15.89
C LEU A 432 -5.82 11.04 -14.79
N ALA A 433 -4.67 11.69 -14.96
CA ALA A 433 -4.16 12.65 -13.99
C ALA A 433 -5.11 13.84 -13.81
N LYS A 434 -5.67 14.39 -14.89
CA LYS A 434 -6.70 15.45 -14.82
C LYS A 434 -7.98 14.96 -14.15
N LYS A 435 -8.43 13.73 -14.42
CA LYS A 435 -9.59 13.13 -13.76
C LYS A 435 -9.36 13.02 -12.24
N LEU A 436 -8.20 12.53 -11.82
CA LEU A 436 -7.85 12.42 -10.39
C LEU A 436 -7.69 13.80 -9.73
N LYS A 437 -7.13 14.78 -10.43
CA LYS A 437 -7.10 16.18 -9.98
C LYS A 437 -8.51 16.73 -9.77
N GLY A 438 -9.41 16.57 -10.74
CA GLY A 438 -10.79 17.04 -10.62
C GLY A 438 -11.56 16.38 -9.47
N LEU A 439 -11.30 15.10 -9.20
CA LEU A 439 -11.84 14.41 -8.01
C LEU A 439 -11.30 15.01 -6.71
N PHE A 440 -10.00 15.32 -6.65
CA PHE A 440 -9.41 16.01 -5.50
C PHE A 440 -10.04 17.39 -5.28
N GLU A 441 -10.21 18.18 -6.34
CA GLU A 441 -10.81 19.51 -6.28
C GLU A 441 -12.28 19.45 -5.85
N ALA A 442 -13.05 18.47 -6.33
CA ALA A 442 -14.43 18.25 -5.87
C ALA A 442 -14.50 17.82 -4.39
N ASP A 443 -13.49 17.10 -3.89
CA ASP A 443 -13.40 16.75 -2.47
C ASP A 443 -13.04 18.00 -1.62
N LEU A 444 -12.35 19.01 -2.17
CA LEU A 444 -12.02 20.27 -1.45
C LEU A 444 -13.26 21.07 -1.04
N ASP A 445 -14.35 21.00 -1.81
CA ASP A 445 -15.62 21.66 -1.48
C ASP A 445 -16.22 21.16 -0.16
N LYS A 446 -15.76 19.99 0.31
CA LYS A 446 -16.18 19.32 1.54
C LYS A 446 -15.10 19.35 2.61
N CYS A 447 -14.12 20.23 2.49
CA CYS A 447 -12.98 20.32 3.38
C CYS A 447 -12.92 21.62 4.18
N THR A 448 -12.41 21.52 5.40
CA THR A 448 -11.88 22.65 6.16
C THR A 448 -10.38 22.80 5.87
N LYS A 449 -9.95 23.96 5.39
CA LYS A 449 -8.52 24.31 5.29
C LYS A 449 -7.91 24.47 6.69
N LEU A 450 -6.80 23.80 6.96
CA LEU A 450 -6.08 23.88 8.23
C LEU A 450 -5.10 25.05 8.19
N THR A 451 -5.36 26.09 8.99
CA THR A 451 -4.50 27.28 9.07
C THR A 451 -3.65 27.27 10.36
N PRO A 452 -2.60 28.09 10.48
CA PRO A 452 -1.89 28.27 11.74
C PRO A 452 -2.84 28.57 12.92
N GLU A 453 -3.85 29.42 12.71
CA GLU A 453 -4.85 29.80 13.70
C GLU A 453 -5.73 28.61 14.13
N TYR A 454 -6.03 27.69 13.20
CA TYR A 454 -6.72 26.44 13.54
C TYR A 454 -5.95 25.65 14.60
N PHE A 455 -4.63 25.52 14.45
CA PHE A 455 -3.79 24.79 15.39
C PHE A 455 -3.56 25.55 16.70
N ASP A 456 -3.48 26.88 16.65
CA ASP A 456 -3.25 27.69 17.84
C ASP A 456 -4.44 27.69 18.80
N LYS A 457 -5.67 27.63 18.26
CA LYS A 457 -6.91 27.50 19.04
C LYS A 457 -7.09 26.12 19.71
N GLN A 458 -6.25 25.13 19.42
CA GLN A 458 -6.34 23.81 20.04
C GLN A 458 -5.90 23.84 21.52
N SER A 459 -6.54 23.02 22.35
CA SER A 459 -6.19 22.89 23.77
C SER A 459 -4.77 22.37 23.97
N SER A 460 -4.12 22.79 25.06
CA SER A 460 -2.78 22.34 25.44
C SER A 460 -2.69 20.81 25.55
N TRP A 461 -3.77 20.15 25.97
CA TRP A 461 -3.85 18.68 26.03
C TRP A 461 -3.84 18.02 24.65
N ARG A 462 -4.54 18.60 23.66
CA ARG A 462 -4.50 18.10 22.28
C ARG A 462 -3.10 18.29 21.68
N LYS A 463 -2.49 19.45 21.90
CA LYS A 463 -1.11 19.74 21.49
C LYS A 463 -0.14 18.73 22.10
N PHE A 464 -0.23 18.48 23.41
CA PHE A 464 0.59 17.46 24.10
C PHE A 464 0.46 16.08 23.42
N LYS A 465 -0.77 15.62 23.14
CA LYS A 465 -1.00 14.33 22.45
C LYS A 465 -0.35 14.27 21.07
N GLN A 466 -0.33 15.37 20.33
CA GLN A 466 0.34 15.46 19.03
C GLN A 466 1.86 15.29 19.17
N TYR A 467 2.50 16.05 20.06
CA TYR A 467 3.93 15.93 20.34
C TYR A 467 4.31 14.54 20.85
N PHE A 468 3.51 13.97 21.74
CA PHE A 468 3.73 12.62 22.26
C PHE A 468 3.61 11.57 21.14
N SER A 469 2.56 11.66 20.32
CA SER A 469 2.33 10.67 19.24
C SER A 469 3.41 10.73 18.16
N ARG A 470 4.02 11.91 17.91
CA ARG A 470 5.19 12.05 17.02
C ARG A 470 6.37 11.17 17.47
N LEU A 471 6.58 10.98 18.77
CA LEU A 471 7.66 10.11 19.25
C LEU A 471 7.46 8.65 18.85
N LEU A 472 6.24 8.26 18.51
CA LEU A 472 5.89 6.93 18.04
C LEU A 472 5.94 6.81 16.51
N SER A 473 6.17 7.89 15.75
CA SER A 473 6.17 7.87 14.27
C SER A 473 6.95 6.72 13.63
N PRO A 474 8.16 6.32 14.11
CA PRO A 474 8.91 5.23 13.46
C PRO A 474 8.24 3.86 13.52
N ILE A 475 7.24 3.67 14.39
CA ILE A 475 6.50 2.41 14.55
C ILE A 475 5.02 2.53 14.15
N LEU A 476 4.52 3.74 13.92
CA LEU A 476 3.14 4.03 13.52
C LEU A 476 2.94 3.78 12.03
#